data_AF-A0A836BZX8-F1
#
_entry.id   AF-A0A836BZX8-F1
#
_cell.length_a   1.000
_cell.length_b   1.000
_cell.length_c   1.000
_cell.angle_alpha   90.00
_cell.angle_beta   90.00
_cell.angle_gamma   90.00
#
_symmetry.space_group_name_H-M   'P 1'
#
loop_
_entity.id
_entity.type
_entity.pdbx_description
1 polymer ?
#
loop_
_entity_poly.entity_id
_entity_poly.type
_entity_poly.pdbx_seq_one_letter_code
_entity_poly.pdbx_strand_id
1 'polypeptide(L)'
;MLAHSFAGQALASRPRVAPAPKRALVIQAAHKKGSGSTKNGRDSNAQRRGVKVYGGQPVKAGGIIVRQVGSTWYPGENCQFGKDYTVFSTVEGVVVYDKKRVKPEIHVYPADHPKAVAASTASHTKKAAEGTQSRKERRKAAYQPRKPTVAIAQVAAPTTP
;
A
#
# COMPACT_ATOMS: atom_id res chain seq x y z
N MET A 1 -14.49 46.04 77.58
CA MET A 1 -15.48 45.10 78.16
C MET A 1 -15.40 43.80 77.37
N LEU A 2 -15.27 42.61 77.91
CA LEU A 2 -14.85 42.08 79.21
C LEU A 2 -14.51 40.61 78.87
N ALA A 3 -13.40 40.07 79.36
CA ALA A 3 -13.09 38.64 79.24
C ALA A 3 -14.01 37.79 80.15
N HIS A 4 -13.66 36.50 80.30
CA HIS A 4 -14.21 35.40 81.15
C HIS A 4 -14.96 34.35 80.30
N SER A 5 -14.30 33.28 79.85
CA SER A 5 -13.91 32.07 80.61
C SER A 5 -15.10 31.30 81.18
N PHE A 6 -15.20 30.00 80.87
CA PHE A 6 -15.56 28.84 81.71
C PHE A 6 -15.79 27.65 80.76
N ALA A 7 -14.87 26.69 80.72
CA ALA A 7 -14.79 25.49 81.57
C ALA A 7 -15.57 24.32 80.97
N GLY A 8 -14.87 23.18 80.86
CA GLY A 8 -15.26 22.08 80.01
C GLY A 8 -16.33 21.15 80.58
N GLN A 9 -16.64 20.11 79.80
CA GLN A 9 -17.03 18.83 80.36
C GLN A 9 -16.78 17.69 79.36
N ALA A 10 -15.97 16.74 79.84
CA ALA A 10 -16.05 15.30 79.65
C ALA A 10 -15.92 14.70 78.23
N LEU A 11 -14.72 14.18 78.00
CA LEU A 11 -14.46 12.96 77.25
C LEU A 11 -15.34 11.81 77.77
N ALA A 12 -16.39 11.46 77.04
CA ALA A 12 -16.92 10.10 77.06
C ALA A 12 -16.39 9.39 75.81
N SER A 13 -15.37 8.57 76.01
CA SER A 13 -14.81 7.63 75.06
C SER A 13 -15.86 6.61 74.62
N ARG A 14 -16.61 6.91 73.56
CA ARG A 14 -17.34 5.87 72.83
C ARG A 14 -16.31 5.10 72.01
N PRO A 15 -16.21 3.76 72.10
CA PRO A 15 -15.36 3.02 71.18
C PRO A 15 -15.87 3.32 69.78
N ARG A 16 -14.96 3.77 68.89
CA ARG A 16 -15.22 3.76 67.45
C ARG A 16 -15.42 2.32 67.02
N VAL A 17 -16.65 1.82 67.06
CA VAL A 17 -17.02 0.67 66.28
C VAL A 17 -16.96 1.12 64.84
N ALA A 18 -15.94 0.66 64.11
CA ALA A 18 -15.88 0.85 62.68
C ALA A 18 -17.16 0.29 62.05
N PRO A 19 -17.88 1.02 61.18
CA PRO A 19 -18.95 0.39 60.43
C PRO A 19 -18.33 -0.73 59.59
N ALA A 20 -18.81 -1.96 59.77
CA ALA A 20 -18.41 -3.10 58.96
C ALA A 20 -18.52 -2.72 57.47
N PRO A 21 -17.54 -3.05 56.62
CA PRO A 21 -17.67 -2.79 55.20
C PRO A 21 -18.89 -3.58 54.70
N LYS A 22 -19.88 -2.89 54.14
CA LYS A 22 -20.96 -3.51 53.37
C LYS A 22 -20.32 -4.13 52.10
N ARG A 23 -19.69 -5.28 52.24
CA ARG A 23 -19.47 -6.20 51.12
C ARG A 23 -20.82 -6.85 50.83
N ALA A 24 -21.34 -6.90 49.61
CA ALA A 24 -20.77 -6.59 48.33
C ALA A 24 -21.77 -5.71 47.57
N LEU A 25 -21.27 -4.72 46.84
CA LEU A 25 -21.93 -4.35 45.59
C LEU A 25 -21.85 -5.61 44.71
N VAL A 26 -22.83 -6.50 44.84
CA VAL A 26 -23.13 -7.44 43.78
C VAL A 26 -23.70 -6.56 42.67
N ILE A 27 -22.82 -6.06 41.80
CA ILE A 27 -23.23 -5.72 40.45
C ILE A 27 -23.67 -7.06 39.87
N GLN A 28 -24.96 -7.38 40.07
CA GLN A 28 -25.61 -8.54 39.49
C GLN A 28 -25.76 -8.18 38.02
N ALA A 29 -24.67 -8.44 37.28
CA ALA A 29 -24.41 -8.12 35.89
C ALA A 29 -24.42 -6.63 35.52
N ALA A 30 -23.30 -6.16 34.96
CA ALA A 30 -23.45 -5.40 33.73
C ALA A 30 -24.08 -6.38 32.73
N HIS A 31 -25.40 -6.32 32.54
CA HIS A 31 -26.08 -7.19 31.58
C HIS A 31 -25.53 -6.88 30.19
N LYS A 32 -24.59 -7.73 29.78
CA LYS A 32 -23.79 -7.71 28.56
C LYS A 32 -23.00 -6.41 28.31
N LYS A 33 -21.74 -6.44 28.74
CA LYS A 33 -20.65 -5.66 28.14
C LYS A 33 -20.34 -6.23 26.74
N GLY A 34 -21.19 -5.91 25.76
CA GLY A 34 -21.05 -6.46 24.42
C GLY A 34 -22.02 -5.78 23.46
N SER A 35 -21.70 -4.55 23.06
CA SER A 35 -22.22 -4.00 21.81
C SER A 35 -21.78 -4.96 20.70
N GLY A 36 -22.74 -5.65 20.08
CA GLY A 36 -22.45 -6.54 18.97
C GLY A 36 -21.88 -5.74 17.82
N SER A 37 -20.74 -6.18 17.25
CA SER A 37 -20.25 -5.61 16.00
C SER A 37 -21.26 -5.90 14.89
N THR A 38 -21.78 -4.88 14.22
CA THR A 38 -22.59 -5.08 13.02
C THR A 38 -21.67 -5.61 11.92
N LYS A 39 -21.97 -6.79 11.37
CA LYS A 39 -21.20 -7.35 10.26
C LYS A 39 -21.44 -6.55 8.99
N ASN A 40 -20.58 -5.59 8.72
CA ASN A 40 -20.56 -4.84 7.47
C ASN A 40 -19.80 -5.67 6.43
N GLY A 41 -20.50 -6.61 5.77
CA GLY A 41 -19.93 -7.56 4.80
C GLY A 41 -20.43 -7.36 3.37
N ARG A 42 -20.82 -6.14 2.98
CA ARG A 42 -21.31 -5.84 1.63
C ARG A 42 -20.15 -5.35 0.78
N ASP A 43 -19.87 -6.07 -0.29
CA ASP A 43 -18.95 -5.62 -1.33
C ASP A 43 -19.59 -5.83 -2.71
N SER A 44 -19.03 -5.17 -3.72
CA SER A 44 -19.47 -5.25 -5.11
C SER A 44 -18.48 -6.06 -5.93
N ASN A 45 -18.97 -6.67 -7.02
CA ASN A 45 -18.08 -7.30 -7.99
C ASN A 45 -17.11 -6.28 -8.61
N ALA A 46 -15.91 -6.74 -8.98
CA ALA A 46 -14.92 -5.91 -9.63
C ALA A 46 -15.41 -5.43 -11.01
N GLN A 47 -15.36 -4.11 -11.24
CA GLN A 47 -15.89 -3.47 -12.45
C GLN A 47 -14.92 -3.48 -13.65
N ARG A 48 -13.74 -4.09 -13.51
CA ARG A 48 -12.72 -4.25 -14.56
C ARG A 48 -12.34 -2.95 -15.30
N ARG A 49 -12.41 -1.83 -14.59
CA ARG A 49 -11.95 -0.51 -15.06
C ARG A 49 -10.41 -0.49 -15.20
N GLY A 50 -9.89 0.54 -15.84
CA GLY A 50 -8.47 0.75 -16.08
C GLY A 50 -8.11 0.92 -17.55
N VAL A 51 -6.82 1.09 -17.78
CA VAL A 51 -6.20 1.21 -19.11
C VAL A 51 -6.27 -0.12 -19.84
N LYS A 52 -6.60 -0.08 -21.12
CA LYS A 52 -6.70 -1.24 -22.03
C LYS A 52 -5.61 -1.24 -23.07
N VAL A 53 -5.25 -0.05 -23.58
CA VAL A 53 -4.16 0.15 -24.54
C VAL A 53 -3.19 1.15 -23.95
N TYR A 54 -1.90 0.80 -23.88
CA TYR A 54 -0.86 1.66 -23.33
C TYR A 54 -0.25 2.57 -24.40
N GLY A 55 0.55 3.56 -23.97
CA GLY A 55 1.24 4.46 -24.89
C GLY A 55 2.20 3.70 -25.81
N GLY A 56 2.26 4.11 -27.08
CA GLY A 56 3.08 3.45 -28.09
C GLY A 56 2.47 2.18 -28.70
N GLN A 57 1.28 1.77 -28.26
CA GLN A 57 0.56 0.63 -28.84
C GLN A 57 -0.43 1.06 -29.92
N PRO A 58 -0.67 0.22 -30.95
CA PRO A 58 -1.67 0.48 -31.96
C PRO A 58 -3.10 0.25 -31.41
N VAL A 59 -4.06 1.03 -31.88
CA VAL A 59 -5.48 0.92 -31.60
C VAL A 59 -6.28 1.08 -32.89
N LYS A 60 -7.37 0.32 -33.02
CA LYS A 60 -8.31 0.45 -34.14
C LYS A 60 -9.29 1.59 -33.89
N ALA A 61 -9.90 2.09 -34.96
CA ALA A 61 -11.05 2.99 -34.85
C ALA A 61 -12.17 2.32 -34.01
N GLY A 62 -12.75 3.07 -33.07
CA GLY A 62 -13.72 2.57 -32.09
C GLY A 62 -13.10 1.79 -30.91
N GLY A 63 -11.78 1.56 -30.90
CA GLY A 63 -11.10 0.82 -29.85
C GLY A 63 -11.12 1.56 -28.50
N ILE A 64 -11.37 0.82 -27.42
CA ILE A 64 -11.38 1.38 -26.06
C ILE A 64 -9.95 1.52 -25.53
N ILE A 65 -9.58 2.71 -25.09
CA ILE A 65 -8.25 3.00 -24.53
C ILE A 65 -8.29 2.91 -23.00
N VAL A 66 -9.27 3.53 -22.35
CA VAL A 66 -9.40 3.54 -20.88
C VAL A 66 -10.87 3.48 -20.48
N ARG A 67 -11.19 2.59 -19.53
CA ARG A 67 -12.47 2.60 -18.80
C ARG A 67 -12.26 3.18 -17.42
N GLN A 68 -12.96 4.25 -17.04
CA GLN A 68 -12.68 4.98 -15.80
C GLN A 68 -13.96 5.40 -15.08
N VAL A 69 -13.87 5.80 -13.82
CA VAL A 69 -14.94 6.53 -13.11
C VAL A 69 -14.55 8.00 -13.14
N GLY A 70 -15.43 8.86 -13.65
CA GLY A 70 -15.09 10.27 -13.87
C GLY A 70 -13.99 10.45 -14.92
N SER A 71 -13.44 11.66 -15.01
CA SER A 71 -12.47 12.04 -16.04
C SER A 71 -11.04 12.13 -15.50
N THR A 72 -10.45 10.97 -15.18
CA THR A 72 -9.00 10.91 -14.86
C THR A 72 -8.17 11.25 -16.08
N TRP A 73 -8.52 10.70 -17.23
CA TRP A 73 -7.96 11.03 -18.53
C TRP A 73 -9.02 11.71 -19.40
N TYR A 74 -8.60 12.73 -20.15
CA TYR A 74 -9.45 13.45 -21.08
C TYR A 74 -9.15 13.04 -22.52
N PRO A 75 -10.16 13.04 -23.41
CA PRO A 75 -9.92 12.83 -24.83
C PRO A 75 -9.20 14.05 -25.40
N GLY A 76 -8.09 13.80 -26.07
CA GLY A 76 -7.41 14.75 -26.94
C GLY A 76 -7.81 14.49 -28.39
N GLU A 77 -6.86 14.68 -29.29
CA GLU A 77 -7.03 14.49 -30.74
C GLU A 77 -7.36 13.03 -31.09
N ASN A 78 -8.36 12.85 -31.96
CA ASN A 78 -8.86 11.55 -32.44
C ASN A 78 -9.37 10.61 -31.33
N CYS A 79 -9.75 11.16 -30.18
CA CYS A 79 -10.36 10.47 -29.06
C CYS A 79 -11.69 11.13 -28.69
N GLN A 80 -12.62 10.36 -28.13
CA GLN A 80 -13.88 10.88 -27.63
C GLN A 80 -14.29 10.19 -26.33
N PHE A 81 -15.23 10.81 -25.60
CA PHE A 81 -15.84 10.24 -24.41
C PHE A 81 -17.09 9.43 -24.75
N GLY A 82 -17.24 8.28 -24.12
CA GLY A 82 -18.52 7.59 -23.96
C GLY A 82 -19.35 8.15 -22.80
N LYS A 83 -20.59 7.69 -22.68
CA LYS A 83 -21.50 8.07 -21.59
C LYS A 83 -20.93 7.79 -20.19
N ASP A 84 -20.14 6.74 -20.04
CA ASP A 84 -19.51 6.32 -18.78
C ASP A 84 -18.08 6.87 -18.61
N TYR A 85 -17.73 7.96 -19.31
CA TYR A 85 -16.40 8.57 -19.34
C TYR A 85 -15.28 7.65 -19.88
N THR A 86 -15.66 6.53 -20.52
CA THR A 86 -14.71 5.70 -21.27
C THR A 86 -14.11 6.51 -22.42
N VAL A 87 -12.79 6.44 -22.57
CA VAL A 87 -12.09 7.07 -23.69
C VAL A 87 -11.89 6.01 -24.77
N PHE A 88 -12.38 6.30 -25.96
CA PHE A 88 -12.22 5.45 -27.14
C PHE A 88 -11.62 6.26 -28.29
N SER A 89 -10.97 5.55 -29.22
CA SER A 89 -10.38 6.16 -30.40
C SER A 89 -11.40 6.28 -31.53
N THR A 90 -11.34 7.36 -32.30
CA THR A 90 -12.14 7.52 -33.53
C THR A 90 -11.41 7.10 -34.79
N VAL A 91 -10.08 7.00 -34.75
CA VAL A 91 -9.22 6.73 -35.91
C VAL A 91 -8.23 5.61 -35.55
N GLU A 92 -7.82 4.82 -36.53
CA GLU A 92 -6.75 3.84 -36.31
C GLU A 92 -5.38 4.54 -36.18
N GLY A 93 -4.57 4.12 -35.22
CA GLY A 93 -3.27 4.73 -34.98
C GLY A 93 -2.60 4.28 -33.69
N VAL A 94 -1.60 5.04 -33.25
CA VAL A 94 -0.83 4.79 -32.03
C VAL A 94 -1.28 5.73 -30.93
N VAL A 95 -1.46 5.18 -29.72
CA VAL A 95 -1.88 5.94 -28.53
C VAL A 95 -0.70 6.73 -27.95
N VAL A 96 -0.91 8.02 -27.71
CA VAL A 96 0.04 8.92 -27.06
C VAL A 96 -0.60 9.57 -25.86
N TYR A 97 0.04 9.43 -24.69
CA TYR A 97 -0.41 10.04 -23.44
C TYR A 97 0.31 11.36 -23.21
N ASP A 98 -0.43 12.45 -23.07
CA ASP A 98 0.09 13.76 -22.68
C ASP A 98 -0.26 14.06 -21.22
N LYS A 99 0.76 14.01 -20.36
CA LYS A 99 0.59 14.22 -18.93
C LYS A 99 0.75 15.70 -18.57
N LYS A 100 -0.28 16.48 -18.89
CA LYS A 100 -0.40 17.87 -18.42
C LYS A 100 -0.64 17.91 -16.91
N ARG A 101 -0.25 19.01 -16.25
CA ARG A 101 -0.36 19.16 -14.78
C ARG A 101 -1.81 19.14 -14.27
N VAL A 102 -2.73 19.69 -15.05
CA VAL A 102 -4.14 19.90 -14.63
C VAL A 102 -5.07 18.91 -15.32
N LYS A 103 -4.94 18.74 -16.63
CA LYS A 103 -5.87 17.97 -17.46
C LYS A 103 -5.08 17.00 -18.36
N PRO A 104 -4.79 15.78 -17.88
CA PRO A 104 -4.01 14.83 -18.67
C PRO A 104 -4.87 14.28 -19.82
N GLU A 105 -4.30 14.23 -21.01
CA GLU A 105 -5.02 13.97 -22.26
C GLU A 105 -4.47 12.72 -22.97
N ILE A 106 -5.35 12.06 -23.73
CA ILE A 106 -5.02 10.91 -24.56
C ILE A 106 -5.27 11.28 -26.01
N HIS A 107 -4.25 11.13 -26.84
CA HIS A 107 -4.31 11.37 -28.27
C HIS A 107 -4.08 10.06 -29.03
N VAL A 108 -4.68 9.94 -30.21
CA VAL A 108 -4.33 8.89 -31.16
C VAL A 108 -3.84 9.54 -32.43
N TYR A 109 -2.66 9.13 -32.90
CA TYR A 109 -2.07 9.63 -34.12
C TYR A 109 -1.85 8.49 -35.11
N PRO A 110 -2.00 8.72 -36.43
CA PRO A 110 -1.59 7.75 -37.45
C PRO A 110 -0.12 7.35 -37.29
N ALA A 111 0.25 6.16 -37.74
CA ALA A 111 1.60 5.60 -37.55
C ALA A 111 2.72 6.49 -38.11
N ASP A 112 2.44 7.24 -39.18
CA ASP A 112 3.41 8.12 -39.85
C ASP A 112 3.69 9.42 -39.07
N HIS A 113 2.86 9.75 -38.08
CA HIS A 113 2.99 11.00 -37.35
C HIS A 113 4.21 10.96 -36.40
N PRO A 114 5.03 12.03 -36.29
CA PRO A 114 6.25 12.02 -35.49
C PRO A 114 6.02 11.67 -34.00
N LYS A 115 4.89 12.12 -33.44
CA LYS A 115 4.52 11.78 -32.04
C LYS A 115 4.20 10.28 -31.86
N ALA A 116 3.66 9.61 -32.87
CA ALA A 116 3.37 8.18 -32.83
C ALA A 116 4.67 7.38 -32.82
N VAL A 117 5.59 7.69 -33.73
CA VAL A 117 6.91 7.03 -33.85
C VAL A 117 7.73 7.19 -32.58
N ALA A 118 7.73 8.39 -31.99
CA ALA A 118 8.41 8.65 -30.73
C ALA A 118 7.83 7.80 -29.57
N ALA A 119 6.51 7.67 -29.52
CA ALA A 119 5.83 6.90 -28.48
C ALA A 119 6.03 5.38 -28.63
N SER A 120 6.03 4.84 -29.86
CA SER A 120 6.26 3.40 -30.10
C SER A 120 7.71 2.98 -29.86
N THR A 121 8.66 3.89 -30.07
CA THR A 121 10.10 3.62 -29.87
C THR A 121 10.49 3.68 -28.38
N ALA A 122 9.75 4.44 -27.57
CA ALA A 122 10.03 4.59 -26.15
C ALA A 122 9.69 3.31 -25.35
N SER A 123 10.70 2.56 -24.93
CA SER A 123 10.51 1.40 -24.05
C SER A 123 10.34 1.81 -22.58
N HIS A 124 9.36 1.22 -21.89
CA HIS A 124 9.10 1.49 -20.46
C HIS A 124 10.24 1.02 -19.54
N THR A 125 11.02 0.04 -19.97
CA THR A 125 12.24 -0.38 -19.30
C THR A 125 13.37 0.58 -19.64
N LYS A 126 14.01 1.18 -18.62
CA LYS A 126 15.27 1.89 -18.82
C LYS A 126 16.28 0.92 -19.46
N LYS A 127 16.87 1.29 -20.60
CA LYS A 127 18.02 0.58 -21.16
C LYS A 127 19.08 0.50 -20.06
N ALA A 128 19.60 -0.70 -19.79
CA ALA A 128 20.67 -0.86 -18.81
C ALA A 128 21.85 0.03 -19.25
N ALA A 129 22.42 0.79 -18.31
CA ALA A 129 23.58 1.63 -18.60
C ALA A 129 24.72 0.74 -19.10
N GLU A 130 25.17 1.00 -20.32
CA GLU A 130 26.28 0.29 -20.95
C GLU A 130 27.52 0.45 -20.04
N GLY A 131 28.03 -0.66 -19.50
CA GLY A 131 29.20 -0.68 -18.60
C GLY A 131 28.91 -0.88 -17.11
N THR A 132 27.66 -0.95 -16.66
CA THR A 132 27.37 -1.28 -15.25
C THR A 132 27.14 -2.78 -15.09
N GLN A 133 28.01 -3.46 -14.33
CA GLN A 133 27.81 -4.88 -14.02
C GLN A 133 26.41 -5.09 -13.42
N SER A 134 25.68 -6.05 -13.99
CA SER A 134 24.35 -6.44 -13.50
C SER A 134 24.42 -6.74 -12.00
N ARG A 135 23.35 -6.44 -11.26
CA ARG A 135 23.25 -6.81 -9.83
C ARG A 135 23.57 -8.30 -9.61
N LYS A 136 23.23 -9.14 -10.58
CA LYS A 136 23.54 -10.58 -10.59
C LYS A 136 25.04 -10.85 -10.72
N GLU A 137 25.72 -10.13 -11.62
CA GLU A 137 27.17 -10.23 -11.84
C GLU A 137 27.95 -9.73 -10.62
N ARG A 138 27.56 -8.60 -10.03
CA ARG A 138 28.15 -8.11 -8.77
C ARG A 138 28.00 -9.13 -7.63
N ARG A 139 26.84 -9.75 -7.50
CA ARG A 139 26.58 -10.78 -6.49
C ARG A 139 27.40 -12.05 -6.74
N LYS A 140 27.60 -12.43 -8.00
CA LYS A 140 28.43 -13.57 -8.40
C LYS A 140 29.92 -13.27 -8.19
N ALA A 141 30.38 -12.07 -8.52
CA ALA A 141 31.76 -11.63 -8.31
C ALA A 141 32.13 -11.51 -6.83
N ALA A 142 31.16 -11.10 -5.97
CA ALA A 142 31.34 -11.05 -4.53
C ALA A 142 31.26 -12.43 -3.84
N TYR A 143 30.87 -13.49 -4.56
CA TYR A 143 30.75 -14.83 -3.99
C TYR A 143 32.13 -15.45 -3.78
N GLN A 144 32.53 -15.59 -2.52
CA GLN A 144 33.74 -16.32 -2.12
C GLN A 144 33.32 -17.73 -1.68
N PRO A 145 33.69 -18.80 -2.41
CA PRO A 145 33.40 -20.15 -1.97
C PRO A 145 34.18 -20.44 -0.70
N ARG A 146 33.53 -21.05 0.30
CA ARG A 146 34.25 -21.58 1.46
C ARG A 146 35.17 -22.70 0.97
N LYS A 147 36.45 -22.68 1.38
CA LYS A 147 37.39 -23.76 1.06
C LYS A 147 36.80 -25.09 1.57
N PRO A 148 36.76 -26.16 0.76
CA PRO A 148 36.35 -27.47 1.26
C PRO A 148 37.41 -27.95 2.25
N THR A 149 37.04 -28.16 3.51
CA THR A 149 37.88 -28.82 4.49
C THR A 149 37.91 -30.30 4.17
N VAL A 150 38.81 -30.71 3.26
CA VAL A 150 39.19 -32.12 3.17
C VAL A 150 40.10 -32.39 4.36
N ALA A 151 39.54 -33.03 5.39
CA ALA A 151 40.31 -33.55 6.51
C ALA A 151 41.24 -34.65 5.97
N ILE A 152 42.50 -34.29 5.70
CA ILE A 152 43.55 -35.28 5.49
C ILE A 152 43.88 -35.83 6.87
N ALA A 153 43.25 -36.96 7.22
CA ALA A 153 43.64 -37.76 8.37
C ALA A 153 45.05 -38.32 8.10
N GLN A 154 46.08 -37.65 8.62
CA GLN A 154 47.41 -38.23 8.73
C GLN A 154 47.36 -39.29 9.84
N VAL A 155 47.15 -40.55 9.46
CA VAL A 155 47.45 -41.68 10.35
C VAL A 155 48.96 -41.83 10.36
N ALA A 156 49.61 -41.16 11.31
CA ALA A 156 51.01 -41.37 11.61
C ALA A 156 51.15 -42.77 12.26
N ALA A 157 51.90 -43.65 11.60
CA ALA A 157 52.37 -44.89 12.18
C ALA A 157 53.61 -44.60 13.05
N PRO A 158 53.63 -45.04 14.33
CA PRO A 158 54.88 -45.27 15.04
C PRO A 158 55.25 -46.75 15.01
N THR A 159 56.29 -47.05 14.23
CA THR A 159 57.20 -48.19 14.38
C THR A 159 57.69 -48.31 15.83
N THR A 160 57.65 -49.52 16.39
CA THR A 160 58.49 -49.92 17.53
C THR A 160 59.11 -51.29 17.19
N PRO A 161 60.41 -51.51 17.47
CA PRO A 161 61.13 -52.74 17.09
C PRO A 161 60.63 -54.02 17.78
#